data_AF-A0A352F4B6-F1
#
_entry.id   AF-A0A352F4B6-F1
#
_cell.length_a   1.000
_cell.length_b   1.000
_cell.length_c   1.000
_cell.angle_alpha   90.00
_cell.angle_beta   90.00
_cell.angle_gamma   90.00
#
_symmetry.space_group_name_H-M   'P 1'
#
loop_
_entity.id
_entity.type
_entity.pdbx_description
1 polymer ?
#
loop_
_entity_poly.entity_id
_entity_poly.type
_entity_poly.pdbx_seq_one_letter_code
_entity_poly.pdbx_strand_id
1 'polypeptide(L)'
;AGFQKRVQDKRADSRDYYGLAFAYEHLNDNKSAVSYANIALKRAEVDRRMSEKDVIDCERIAKLQTKEEAPAKDEQAELFELLRQGKYQEAIAGFYKRVQEKRADSRDYYGLAFAYLELKDPRLAAQFAKQALDYYQNDHRLSTEELNAARRIAQRYGQ
;
A
#
# COMPACT_ATOMS: atom_id res chain seq x y z
N ALA A 1 14.83 3.39 -26.20
CA ALA A 1 13.75 2.51 -26.67
C ALA A 1 13.74 1.29 -25.77
N GLY A 2 12.59 0.83 -25.30
CA GLY A 2 12.49 -0.31 -24.40
C GLY A 2 11.06 -0.80 -24.29
N PHE A 3 10.87 -2.03 -23.82
CA PHE A 3 9.56 -2.67 -23.71
C PHE A 3 8.55 -1.80 -22.94
N GLN A 4 8.98 -1.23 -21.81
CA GLN A 4 8.14 -0.39 -20.95
C GLN A 4 7.63 0.87 -21.65
N LYS A 5 8.44 1.51 -22.51
CA LYS A 5 8.02 2.67 -23.29
C LYS A 5 6.95 2.28 -24.31
N ARG A 6 7.08 1.13 -24.98
CA ARG A 6 6.06 0.64 -25.92
C ARG A 6 4.74 0.29 -25.22
N VAL A 7 4.80 -0.19 -23.98
CA VAL A 7 3.60 -0.39 -23.14
C VAL A 7 2.93 0.94 -22.81
N GLN A 8 3.69 1.96 -22.40
CA GLN A 8 3.18 3.31 -22.13
C GLN A 8 2.57 3.96 -23.37
N ASP A 9 3.23 3.82 -24.52
CA ASP A 9 2.77 4.34 -25.81
C ASP A 9 1.60 3.53 -26.41
N LYS A 10 1.11 2.50 -25.69
CA LYS A 10 0.05 1.56 -26.14
C LYS A 10 0.35 0.85 -27.46
N ARG A 11 1.63 0.67 -27.78
CA ARG A 11 2.14 0.02 -29.01
C ARG A 11 2.74 -1.37 -28.74
N ALA A 12 2.73 -1.83 -27.50
CA ALA A 12 3.33 -3.10 -27.12
C ALA A 12 2.58 -4.30 -27.69
N ASP A 13 3.31 -5.33 -28.11
CA ASP A 13 2.78 -6.64 -28.50
C ASP A 13 3.05 -7.72 -27.44
N SER A 14 2.61 -8.96 -27.67
CA SER A 14 2.83 -10.07 -26.74
C SER A 14 4.30 -10.29 -26.36
N ARG A 15 5.24 -10.10 -27.30
CA ARG A 15 6.69 -10.20 -27.04
C ARG A 15 7.21 -9.08 -26.14
N ASP A 16 6.69 -7.87 -26.31
CA ASP A 16 7.04 -6.76 -25.42
C ASP A 16 6.62 -7.04 -23.98
N TYR A 17 5.44 -7.62 -23.77
CA TYR A 17 4.97 -8.03 -22.45
C TYR A 17 5.76 -9.21 -21.88
N TYR A 18 6.12 -10.20 -22.71
CA TYR A 18 7.03 -11.29 -22.31
C TYR A 18 8.38 -10.74 -21.83
N GLY A 19 8.98 -9.81 -22.59
CA GLY A 19 10.25 -9.18 -22.22
C GLY A 19 10.19 -8.46 -20.87
N LEU A 20 9.06 -7.82 -20.54
CA LEU A 20 8.85 -7.24 -19.21
C LEU A 20 8.67 -8.32 -18.14
N ALA A 21 7.87 -9.35 -18.40
CA ALA A 21 7.64 -10.43 -17.46
C ALA A 21 8.97 -11.08 -17.02
N PHE A 22 9.81 -11.40 -18.00
CA PHE A 22 11.14 -11.97 -17.79
C PHE A 22 12.08 -11.01 -17.05
N ALA A 23 12.08 -9.72 -17.41
CA ALA A 23 12.90 -8.72 -16.73
C ALA A 23 12.51 -8.57 -15.24
N TYR A 24 11.22 -8.50 -14.94
CA TYR A 24 10.74 -8.38 -13.55
C TYR A 24 10.96 -9.65 -12.73
N GLU A 25 10.90 -10.83 -13.36
CA GLU A 25 11.28 -12.08 -12.71
C GLU A 25 12.75 -12.04 -12.26
N HIS A 26 13.67 -11.59 -13.13
CA HIS A 26 15.08 -11.44 -12.78
C HIS A 26 15.35 -10.38 -11.69
N LEU A 27 14.42 -9.45 -11.51
CA LEU A 27 14.44 -8.47 -10.42
C LEU A 27 13.81 -9.00 -9.12
N ASN A 28 13.34 -10.26 -9.10
CA ASN A 28 12.55 -10.86 -8.02
C ASN A 28 11.23 -10.12 -7.70
N ASP A 29 10.72 -9.32 -8.64
CA ASP A 29 9.38 -8.73 -8.55
C ASP A 29 8.37 -9.68 -9.19
N ASN A 30 8.04 -10.74 -8.46
CA ASN A 30 7.13 -11.79 -8.92
C ASN A 30 5.74 -11.25 -9.26
N LYS A 31 5.30 -10.15 -8.63
CA LYS A 31 3.98 -9.54 -8.87
C LYS A 31 3.93 -8.91 -10.26
N SER A 32 4.89 -8.05 -10.58
CA SER A 32 4.99 -7.46 -11.91
C SER A 32 5.26 -8.52 -12.97
N ALA A 33 6.11 -9.51 -12.66
CA ALA A 33 6.42 -10.63 -13.57
C ALA A 33 5.15 -11.42 -13.95
N VAL A 34 4.37 -11.86 -12.95
CA VAL A 34 3.10 -12.59 -13.15
C VAL A 34 2.09 -11.73 -13.92
N SER A 35 1.97 -10.44 -13.59
CA SER A 35 1.05 -9.53 -14.28
C SER A 35 1.37 -9.42 -15.77
N TYR A 36 2.63 -9.14 -16.11
CA TYR A 36 3.04 -9.02 -17.50
C TYR A 36 3.02 -10.35 -18.26
N ALA A 37 3.31 -11.48 -17.61
CA ALA A 37 3.22 -12.80 -18.21
C ALA A 37 1.77 -13.13 -18.62
N ASN A 38 0.79 -12.86 -17.76
CA ASN A 38 -0.62 -13.06 -18.08
C ASN A 38 -1.10 -12.18 -19.24
N ILE A 39 -0.62 -10.93 -19.32
CA ILE A 39 -0.93 -10.05 -20.45
C ILE A 39 -0.29 -10.56 -21.75
N ALA A 40 0.95 -11.05 -21.68
CA ALA A 40 1.67 -11.62 -22.82
C ALA A 40 0.92 -12.82 -23.40
N LEU A 41 0.51 -13.78 -22.55
CA LEU A 41 -0.27 -14.95 -22.96
C LEU A 41 -1.59 -14.56 -23.62
N LYS A 42 -2.36 -13.66 -23.01
CA LYS A 42 -3.63 -13.17 -23.56
C LYS A 42 -3.46 -12.51 -24.92
N ARG A 43 -2.38 -11.75 -25.14
CA ARG A 43 -2.11 -11.11 -26.44
C ARG A 43 -1.58 -12.09 -27.48
N ALA A 44 -0.80 -13.09 -27.05
CA ALA A 44 -0.27 -14.12 -27.94
C ALA A 44 -1.37 -14.94 -28.61
N GLU A 45 -2.54 -15.10 -27.98
CA GLU A 45 -3.73 -15.71 -28.60
C GLU A 45 -4.18 -14.95 -29.87
N VAL A 46 -3.98 -13.63 -29.88
CA VAL A 46 -4.41 -12.74 -30.97
C VAL A 46 -3.29 -12.50 -31.98
N ASP A 47 -2.10 -12.11 -31.52
CA ASP A 47 -1.01 -11.66 -32.39
C ASP A 47 -0.04 -12.77 -32.82
N ARG A 48 -0.02 -13.90 -32.10
CA ARG A 48 0.84 -15.07 -32.34
C ARG A 48 2.33 -14.74 -32.55
N ARG A 49 2.84 -13.70 -31.88
CA ARG A 49 4.24 -13.25 -32.02
C ARG A 49 5.22 -13.94 -31.07
N MET A 50 4.72 -14.59 -30.03
CA MET A 50 5.51 -15.35 -29.08
C MET A 50 5.93 -16.71 -29.65
N SER A 51 7.16 -17.12 -29.37
CA SER A 51 7.62 -18.48 -29.64
C SER A 51 7.00 -19.47 -28.64
N GLU A 52 7.01 -20.77 -28.96
CA GLU A 52 6.58 -21.81 -28.01
C GLU A 52 7.35 -21.74 -26.68
N LYS A 53 8.65 -21.44 -26.73
CA LYS A 53 9.47 -21.21 -25.54
C LYS A 53 8.99 -19.98 -24.75
N ASP A 54 8.69 -18.88 -25.43
CA ASP A 54 8.22 -17.65 -24.77
C ASP A 54 6.90 -17.93 -24.03
N VAL A 55 6.01 -18.75 -24.61
CA VAL A 55 4.74 -19.16 -24.00
C VAL A 55 4.98 -20.01 -22.76
N ILE A 56 5.84 -21.03 -22.85
CA ILE A 56 6.20 -21.90 -21.71
C ILE A 56 6.80 -21.08 -20.57
N ASP A 57 7.69 -20.13 -20.88
CA ASP A 57 8.27 -19.23 -19.89
C ASP A 57 7.19 -18.38 -19.21
N CYS A 58 6.27 -17.80 -19.98
CA CYS A 58 5.15 -17.04 -19.42
C CYS A 58 4.22 -17.89 -18.56
N GLU A 59 3.91 -19.14 -18.95
CA GLU A 59 3.10 -20.04 -18.14
C GLU A 59 3.78 -20.40 -16.81
N ARG A 60 5.10 -20.58 -16.83
CA ARG A 60 5.90 -20.82 -15.62
C ARG A 60 5.91 -19.57 -14.72
N ILE A 61 6.14 -18.38 -15.30
CA ILE A 61 6.13 -17.11 -14.59
C ILE A 61 4.75 -16.85 -13.97
N ALA A 62 3.66 -17.10 -14.71
CA ALA A 62 2.30 -16.92 -14.24
C ALA A 62 1.94 -17.82 -13.03
N LYS A 63 2.65 -18.93 -12.84
CA LYS A 63 2.50 -19.86 -11.71
C LYS A 63 3.42 -19.54 -10.53
N LEU A 64 4.27 -18.51 -10.62
CA LEU A 64 5.10 -18.10 -9.49
C LEU A 64 4.21 -17.72 -8.31
N GLN A 65 4.59 -18.18 -7.11
CA GLN A 65 3.98 -17.68 -5.88
C GLN A 65 4.27 -16.19 -5.80
N THR A 66 3.24 -15.39 -6.02
CA THR A 66 3.28 -13.99 -5.61
C THR A 66 3.28 -14.03 -4.08
N LYS A 67 4.36 -13.58 -3.44
CA LYS A 67 4.16 -13.01 -2.09
C LYS A 67 3.07 -11.97 -2.27
N GLU A 68 1.88 -12.25 -1.77
CA GLU A 68 0.81 -11.27 -1.72
C GLU A 68 1.33 -10.11 -0.85
N GLU A 69 1.94 -9.12 -1.47
CA GLU A 69 1.52 -7.77 -1.15
C GLU A 69 0.14 -7.65 -1.79
N ALA A 70 -0.85 -7.97 -0.95
CA ALA A 70 -2.26 -7.84 -1.23
C ALA A 70 -2.51 -6.58 -2.08
N PRO A 71 -3.53 -6.58 -2.97
CA PRO A 71 -4.00 -5.32 -3.53
C PRO A 71 -4.14 -4.35 -2.36
N ALA A 72 -3.72 -3.09 -2.50
CA ALA A 72 -3.82 -2.07 -1.47
C ALA A 72 -5.28 -1.98 -0.95
N LYS A 73 -5.65 -2.89 -0.05
CA LYS A 73 -6.48 -2.61 1.09
C LYS A 73 -5.79 -1.41 1.70
N ASP A 74 -6.54 -0.34 1.77
CA ASP A 74 -6.08 0.90 2.37
C ASP A 74 -5.41 0.54 3.70
N GLU A 75 -4.07 0.54 3.73
CA GLU A 75 -3.25 0.07 4.86
C GLU A 75 -3.73 0.80 6.12
N GLN A 76 -4.07 2.08 5.99
CA GLN A 76 -4.68 2.87 7.03
C GLN A 76 -6.02 2.29 7.50
N ALA A 77 -6.92 1.87 6.60
CA ALA A 77 -8.19 1.25 6.97
C ALA A 77 -8.02 -0.07 7.74
N GLU A 78 -7.02 -0.89 7.40
CA GLU A 78 -6.70 -2.09 8.17
C GLU A 78 -6.24 -1.76 9.60
N LEU A 79 -5.42 -0.72 9.75
CA LEU A 79 -4.98 -0.25 11.06
C LEU A 79 -6.16 0.25 11.91
N PHE A 80 -7.12 0.95 11.31
CA PHE A 80 -8.34 1.35 12.02
C PHE A 80 -9.24 0.17 12.38
N GLU A 81 -9.24 -0.89 11.57
CA GLU A 81 -9.96 -2.13 11.90
C GLU A 81 -9.29 -2.86 13.08
N LEU A 82 -7.96 -2.84 13.18
CA LEU A 82 -7.25 -3.33 14.37
C LEU A 82 -7.62 -2.54 15.63
N LEU A 83 -7.78 -1.21 15.53
CA LEU A 83 -8.28 -0.39 16.64
C LEU A 83 -9.68 -0.82 17.08
N ARG A 84 -10.59 -1.08 16.14
CA ARG A 84 -11.94 -1.57 16.44
C ARG A 84 -11.94 -2.94 17.12
N GLN A 85 -10.99 -3.79 16.77
CA GLN A 85 -10.80 -5.12 17.37
C GLN A 85 -10.10 -5.06 18.74
N GLY A 86 -9.69 -3.88 19.21
CA GLY A 86 -8.94 -3.72 20.45
C GLY A 86 -7.47 -4.15 20.36
N LYS A 87 -6.96 -4.42 19.15
CA LYS A 87 -5.59 -4.84 18.88
C LYS A 87 -4.67 -3.63 18.79
N TYR A 88 -4.60 -2.86 19.86
CA TYR A 88 -3.94 -1.55 19.87
C TYR A 88 -2.45 -1.63 19.57
N GLN A 89 -1.75 -2.65 20.06
CA GLN A 89 -0.30 -2.80 19.82
C GLN A 89 0.02 -3.06 18.33
N GLU A 90 -0.78 -3.89 17.66
CA GLU A 90 -0.63 -4.17 16.23
C GLU A 90 -0.92 -2.91 15.39
N ALA A 91 -2.00 -2.19 15.73
CA ALA A 91 -2.34 -0.93 15.08
C ALA A 91 -1.23 0.12 15.24
N ILE A 92 -0.71 0.29 16.46
CA ILE A 92 0.39 1.21 16.77
C ILE A 92 1.63 0.87 15.92
N ALA A 93 2.02 -0.40 15.85
CA ALA A 93 3.18 -0.81 15.06
C ALA A 93 3.03 -0.44 13.57
N GLY A 94 1.84 -0.65 13.00
CA GLY A 94 1.57 -0.29 11.61
C GLY A 94 1.52 1.22 11.37
N PHE A 95 0.95 2.01 12.28
CA PHE A 95 0.99 3.47 12.17
C PHE A 95 2.44 4.00 12.27
N TYR A 96 3.26 3.47 13.20
CA TYR A 96 4.68 3.85 13.29
C TYR A 96 5.46 3.50 12.03
N LYS A 97 5.17 2.37 11.39
CA LYS A 97 5.78 2.02 10.10
C LYS A 97 5.49 3.10 9.05
N ARG A 98 4.24 3.57 8.95
CA ARG A 98 3.86 4.66 8.04
C ARG A 98 4.56 5.98 8.38
N VAL A 99 4.75 6.28 9.68
CA VAL A 99 5.53 7.44 10.14
C VAL A 99 7.00 7.32 9.72
N GLN A 100 7.64 6.16 9.93
CA GLN A 100 9.04 5.90 9.57
C GLN A 100 9.27 6.02 8.06
N GLU A 101 8.31 5.58 7.26
CA GLU A 101 8.35 5.65 5.81
C GLU A 101 7.94 7.02 5.24
N LYS A 102 7.66 8.01 6.12
CA LYS A 102 7.23 9.36 5.73
C LYS A 102 5.95 9.37 4.88
N ARG A 103 5.07 8.39 5.11
CA ARG A 103 3.75 8.26 4.47
C ARG A 103 2.60 8.62 5.40
N ALA A 104 2.91 9.00 6.65
CA ALA A 104 1.91 9.31 7.66
C ALA A 104 1.18 10.63 7.38
N ASP A 105 -0.13 10.61 7.59
CA ASP A 105 -1.01 11.77 7.50
C ASP A 105 -1.70 12.08 8.85
N SER A 106 -2.55 13.10 8.89
CA SER A 106 -3.27 13.52 10.11
C SER A 106 -4.07 12.39 10.74
N ARG A 107 -4.61 11.48 9.92
CA ARG A 107 -5.43 10.37 10.37
C ARG A 107 -4.61 9.24 10.96
N ASP A 108 -3.39 9.02 10.46
CA ASP A 108 -2.44 8.10 11.10
C ASP A 108 -2.05 8.56 12.51
N TYR A 109 -1.77 9.86 12.68
CA TYR A 109 -1.49 10.44 14.00
C TYR A 109 -2.71 10.39 14.93
N TYR A 110 -3.92 10.60 14.41
CA TYR A 110 -5.14 10.39 15.20
C TYR A 110 -5.31 8.93 15.63
N GLY A 111 -5.03 7.97 14.74
CA GLY A 111 -5.06 6.54 15.06
C GLY A 111 -4.10 6.17 16.21
N LEU A 112 -2.88 6.72 16.20
CA LEU A 112 -1.93 6.59 17.32
C LEU A 112 -2.49 7.22 18.61
N ALA A 113 -3.06 8.42 18.54
CA ALA A 113 -3.64 9.10 19.69
C ALA A 113 -4.76 8.27 20.34
N PHE A 114 -5.66 7.73 19.52
CA PHE A 114 -6.75 6.86 19.98
C PHE A 114 -6.20 5.58 20.63
N ALA A 115 -5.25 4.91 19.99
CA ALA A 115 -4.67 3.67 20.51
C ALA A 115 -4.00 3.87 21.88
N TYR A 116 -3.22 4.94 22.06
CA TYR A 116 -2.57 5.25 23.33
C TYR A 116 -3.58 5.66 24.41
N LEU A 117 -4.67 6.32 24.05
CA LEU A 117 -5.75 6.62 25.00
C LEU A 117 -6.39 5.34 25.54
N GLU A 118 -6.65 4.37 24.66
CA GLU A 118 -7.20 3.06 25.04
C GLU A 118 -6.25 2.25 25.92
N LEU A 119 -4.94 2.31 25.62
CA LEU A 119 -3.87 1.72 26.45
C LEU A 119 -3.61 2.48 27.76
N LYS A 120 -4.40 3.49 28.09
CA LYS A 120 -4.28 4.30 29.32
C LYS A 120 -2.95 5.04 29.43
N ASP A 121 -2.35 5.41 28.30
CA ASP A 121 -1.24 6.37 28.22
C ASP A 121 -1.72 7.72 27.67
N PRO A 122 -2.35 8.55 28.53
CA PRO A 122 -2.91 9.83 28.10
C PRO A 122 -1.84 10.84 27.65
N ARG A 123 -0.58 10.68 28.10
CA ARG A 123 0.51 11.59 27.73
C ARG A 123 0.88 11.40 26.27
N LEU A 124 1.12 10.17 25.84
CA LEU A 124 1.39 9.88 24.43
C LEU A 124 0.15 10.16 23.57
N ALA A 125 -1.05 9.84 24.07
CA ALA A 125 -2.29 10.18 23.37
C ALA A 125 -2.39 11.68 23.06
N ALA A 126 -2.08 12.54 24.04
CA ALA A 126 -2.09 13.99 23.85
C ALA A 126 -1.03 14.47 22.85
N GLN A 127 0.17 13.89 22.88
CA GLN A 127 1.24 14.24 21.94
C GLN A 127 0.82 13.91 20.50
N PHE A 128 0.33 12.69 20.25
CA PHE A 128 -0.12 12.28 18.93
C PHE A 128 -1.38 13.04 18.48
N ALA A 129 -2.28 13.40 19.41
CA ALA A 129 -3.43 14.23 19.08
C ALA A 129 -3.01 15.63 18.61
N LYS A 130 -1.99 16.24 19.24
CA LYS A 130 -1.42 17.52 18.77
C LYS A 130 -0.83 17.37 17.36
N GLN A 131 -0.05 16.33 17.12
CA GLN A 131 0.51 16.06 15.78
C GLN A 131 -0.58 15.86 14.72
N ALA A 132 -1.66 15.14 15.05
CA ALA A 132 -2.79 14.97 14.15
C ALA A 132 -3.42 16.32 13.74
N LEU A 133 -3.59 17.22 14.71
CA LEU A 133 -4.12 18.57 14.48
C LEU A 133 -3.18 19.44 13.64
N ASP A 134 -1.86 19.31 13.83
CA ASP A 134 -0.86 20.05 13.05
C ASP A 134 -0.86 19.59 11.58
N TYR A 135 -0.90 18.28 11.33
CA TYR A 135 -0.96 17.72 9.97
C TYR A 135 -2.29 18.02 9.28
N TYR A 136 -3.39 18.04 10.05
CA TYR A 136 -4.73 18.31 9.53
C TYR A 136 -4.83 19.69 8.87
N GLN A 137 -4.04 20.68 9.32
CA GLN A 137 -4.00 22.01 8.70
C GLN A 137 -3.59 21.95 7.22
N ASN A 138 -2.90 20.90 6.80
CA ASN A 138 -2.44 20.70 5.43
C ASN A 138 -3.32 19.70 4.66
N ASP A 139 -3.59 18.53 5.23
CA ASP A 139 -4.19 17.42 4.49
C ASP A 139 -5.72 17.31 4.59
N HIS A 140 -6.33 17.91 5.61
CA HIS A 140 -7.77 17.88 5.88
C HIS A 140 -8.40 16.47 5.91
N ARG A 141 -7.65 15.43 6.29
CA ARG A 141 -8.09 14.03 6.22
C ARG A 141 -8.88 13.50 7.42
N LEU A 142 -8.95 14.26 8.51
CA LEU A 142 -9.81 13.91 9.65
C LEU A 142 -11.27 14.24 9.33
N SER A 143 -12.16 13.28 9.61
CA SER A 143 -13.58 13.57 9.71
C SER A 143 -13.87 14.53 10.87
N THR A 144 -15.04 15.16 10.85
CA THR A 144 -15.48 16.06 11.93
C THR A 144 -15.44 15.40 13.30
N GLU A 145 -15.79 14.11 13.39
CA GLU A 145 -15.76 13.34 14.64
C GLU A 145 -14.33 13.11 15.13
N GLU A 146 -13.43 12.65 14.25
CA GLU A 146 -12.01 12.41 14.56
C GLU A 146 -11.31 13.72 14.95
N LEU A 147 -11.59 14.83 14.24
CA LEU A 147 -11.06 16.15 14.56
C LEU A 147 -11.50 16.62 15.96
N ASN A 148 -12.79 16.47 16.28
CA ASN A 148 -13.31 16.84 17.60
C ASN A 148 -12.73 15.95 18.70
N ALA A 149 -12.56 14.65 18.45
CA ALA A 149 -11.93 13.74 19.37
C ALA A 149 -10.46 14.11 19.62
N ALA A 150 -9.68 14.36 18.58
CA ALA A 150 -8.28 14.82 18.69
C ALA A 150 -8.15 16.10 19.51
N ARG A 151 -9.02 17.10 19.26
CA ARG A 151 -9.06 18.34 20.06
C ARG A 151 -9.33 18.08 21.53
N ARG A 152 -10.29 17.22 21.86
CA ARG A 152 -10.60 16.86 23.26
C ARG A 152 -9.44 16.18 23.96
N ILE A 153 -8.78 15.23 23.28
CA ILE A 153 -7.62 14.51 23.82
C ILE A 153 -6.48 15.51 24.10
N ALA A 154 -6.14 16.35 23.11
CA ALA A 154 -5.07 17.34 23.24
C ALA A 154 -5.36 18.38 24.34
N GLN A 155 -6.60 18.85 24.47
CA GLN A 155 -7.00 19.80 25.51
C GLN A 155 -6.99 19.18 26.92
N ARG A 156 -7.47 17.95 27.06
CA ARG A 156 -7.64 17.30 28.36
C ARG A 156 -6.33 16.79 28.95
N TYR A 157 -5.40 16.36 28.11
CA TYR A 157 -4.19 15.63 28.54
C TYR A 157 -2.89 16.27 28.06
N GLY A 158 -2.95 17.43 27.40
CA GLY A 158 -1.78 18.12 26.86
C GLY A 158 -1.11 19.12 27.81
N GLN A 159 -1.47 19.10 29.10
CA GLN A 159 -0.95 19.94 30.19
C GLN A 159 0.18 19.22 30.94
#